data_AF-A0A6N9A4R7-F1
#
_entry.id   AF-A0A6N9A4R7-F1
#
_cell.length_a   1.000
_cell.length_b   1.000
_cell.length_c   1.000
_cell.angle_alpha   90.00
_cell.angle_beta   90.00
_cell.angle_gamma   90.00
#
_symmetry.space_group_name_H-M   'P 1'
#
loop_
_entity.id
_entity.type
_entity.pdbx_description
1 polymer ?
#
loop_
_entity_poly.entity_id
_entity_poly.type
_entity_poly.pdbx_seq_one_letter_code
_entity_poly.pdbx_strand_id
1 'polypeptide(L)'
;RRSYGAGEWGRNRVRVFPDPKTGLFQVEWRENGRRLTRSLGHRDWARAKRQADEFAAGFAGPDLNGKAEAEPEPLTLGTLFDSYGEEVTPTKGERSRRHDRSSTEMFLRFFGRDREAATLSQRDWDRFIVARRAGRIGISGRPVSNRTIQYDLAFLMAVLNWAARSKDERGRPMLDRNPLQGLRKPIEKNPTRVVLTEKEYRALLRVSTEVGWQFRTALVLAHETGHRIGAIRQLRWSDIDFEGQAVRWRAKHEKTGYEHTTPVTAEALAALEEARALSAGSGDGPVLPAPRDPSQCAGRTLVGYWWRKAQRLAALEPKRGRGWHSLRRKFASDLMNVPLKVLCDLGGWKEAQTILRCYQQADDVQLRTALDNRRREVEAR
;
A
#
# COMPACT_ATOMS: atom_id res chain seq x y z
N ARG A 1 -17.55 -26.48 67.14
CA ARG A 1 -17.16 -27.26 65.93
C ARG A 1 -16.08 -26.47 65.19
N ARG A 2 -14.86 -27.00 65.04
CA ARG A 2 -13.76 -26.31 64.35
C ARG A 2 -13.97 -26.40 62.84
N SER A 3 -14.08 -25.28 62.12
CA SER A 3 -14.04 -25.26 60.65
C SER A 3 -13.24 -24.06 60.16
N TYR A 4 -12.58 -24.20 59.02
CA TYR A 4 -11.74 -23.18 58.40
C TYR A 4 -12.14 -23.06 56.94
N GLY A 5 -12.15 -21.84 56.42
CA GLY A 5 -12.45 -21.58 55.01
C GLY A 5 -11.31 -20.80 54.37
N ALA A 6 -10.88 -21.26 53.20
CA ALA A 6 -9.82 -20.65 52.40
C ALA A 6 -10.36 -20.28 51.00
N GLY A 7 -9.78 -19.26 50.36
CA GLY A 7 -10.21 -18.77 49.05
C GLY A 7 -11.41 -17.81 49.06
N GLU A 8 -11.69 -17.24 47.89
CA GLU A 8 -12.73 -16.24 47.64
C GLU A 8 -14.07 -16.90 47.25
N TRP A 9 -15.16 -16.37 47.79
CA TRP A 9 -16.52 -16.82 47.46
C TRP A 9 -16.80 -16.68 45.95
N GLY A 10 -17.27 -17.77 45.33
CA GLY A 10 -17.59 -17.80 43.90
C GLY A 10 -16.40 -18.04 42.95
N ARG A 11 -15.18 -18.15 43.48
CA ARG A 11 -13.97 -18.41 42.69
C ARG A 11 -13.32 -19.73 43.07
N ASN A 12 -12.67 -19.81 44.22
CA ASN A 12 -11.89 -20.98 44.67
C ASN A 12 -12.17 -21.35 46.14
N ARG A 13 -13.37 -21.03 46.64
CA ARG A 13 -13.74 -21.24 48.04
C ARG A 13 -13.71 -22.73 48.41
N VAL A 14 -12.94 -23.06 49.44
CA VAL A 14 -12.94 -24.37 50.08
C VAL A 14 -13.16 -24.26 51.58
N ARG A 15 -13.68 -25.32 52.17
CA ARG A 15 -13.95 -25.41 53.61
C ARG A 15 -13.41 -26.71 54.17
N VAL A 16 -12.66 -26.63 55.26
CA VAL A 16 -12.18 -27.78 56.01
C VAL A 16 -12.91 -27.90 57.34
N PHE A 17 -13.35 -29.12 57.68
CA PHE A 17 -14.04 -29.45 58.93
C PHE A 17 -13.81 -30.92 59.31
N PRO A 18 -13.94 -31.30 60.59
CA PRO A 18 -13.80 -32.68 61.03
C PRO A 18 -15.06 -33.48 60.70
N ASP A 19 -14.88 -34.70 60.20
CA ASP A 19 -15.94 -35.68 60.03
C ASP A 19 -16.54 -36.04 61.40
N PRO A 20 -17.87 -35.95 61.58
CA PRO A 20 -18.51 -36.17 62.87
C PRO A 20 -18.45 -37.61 63.38
N LYS A 21 -18.21 -38.60 62.50
CA LYS A 21 -18.11 -40.03 62.87
C LYS A 21 -16.67 -40.46 63.12
N THR A 22 -15.74 -40.04 62.26
CA THR A 22 -14.35 -40.53 62.28
C THR A 22 -13.36 -39.56 62.91
N GLY A 23 -13.73 -38.28 63.05
CA GLY A 23 -12.87 -37.20 63.54
C GLY A 23 -11.75 -36.80 62.58
N LEU A 24 -11.64 -37.43 61.40
CA LEU A 24 -10.69 -37.05 60.34
C LEU A 24 -11.12 -35.75 59.68
N PHE A 25 -10.17 -34.88 59.35
CA PHE A 25 -10.49 -33.67 58.61
C PHE A 25 -10.85 -33.99 57.16
N GLN A 26 -11.83 -33.26 56.63
CA GLN A 26 -12.25 -33.32 55.23
C GLN A 26 -12.27 -31.91 54.64
N VAL A 27 -12.02 -31.81 53.34
CA VAL A 27 -12.14 -30.59 52.55
C VAL A 27 -13.38 -30.67 51.66
N GLU A 28 -14.19 -29.61 51.67
CA GLU A 28 -15.39 -29.42 50.85
C GLU A 28 -15.16 -28.25 49.90
N TRP A 29 -15.53 -28.44 48.64
CA TRP A 29 -15.50 -27.40 47.61
C TRP A 29 -16.70 -27.53 46.67
N ARG A 30 -16.88 -26.53 45.80
CA ARG A 30 -17.88 -26.59 44.74
C ARG A 30 -17.20 -26.63 43.38
N GLU A 31 -17.70 -27.49 42.50
CA GLU A 31 -17.26 -27.63 41.11
C GLU A 31 -18.52 -27.84 40.25
N ASN A 32 -18.69 -27.04 39.19
CA ASN A 32 -19.86 -27.10 38.30
C ASN A 32 -21.21 -27.10 39.05
N GLY A 33 -21.32 -26.27 40.10
CA GLY A 33 -22.52 -26.17 40.95
C GLY A 33 -22.75 -27.36 41.90
N ARG A 34 -21.95 -28.42 41.81
CA ARG A 34 -22.02 -29.59 42.70
C ARG A 34 -21.08 -29.40 43.89
N ARG A 35 -21.51 -29.89 45.05
CA ARG A 35 -20.70 -29.88 46.27
C ARG A 35 -19.96 -31.20 46.38
N LEU A 36 -18.63 -31.12 46.41
CA LEU A 36 -17.75 -32.27 46.54
C LEU A 36 -17.04 -32.22 47.89
N THR A 37 -16.71 -33.39 48.43
CA THR A 37 -16.02 -33.50 49.72
C THR A 37 -15.00 -34.64 49.65
N ARG A 38 -13.81 -34.42 50.22
CA ARG A 38 -12.72 -35.40 50.25
C ARG A 38 -12.09 -35.44 51.64
N SER A 39 -11.86 -36.66 52.15
CA SER A 39 -11.11 -36.85 53.40
C SER A 39 -9.63 -36.54 53.22
N LEU A 40 -9.04 -35.83 54.18
CA LEU A 40 -7.60 -35.53 54.27
C LEU A 40 -6.82 -36.66 54.96
N GLY A 41 -7.51 -37.64 55.56
CA GLY A 41 -6.89 -38.84 56.12
C GLY A 41 -6.15 -38.65 57.45
N HIS A 42 -6.27 -37.49 58.10
CA HIS A 42 -5.63 -37.23 59.40
C HIS A 42 -6.48 -36.33 60.33
N ARG A 43 -6.07 -36.25 61.61
CA ARG A 43 -6.68 -35.40 62.65
C ARG A 43 -5.85 -34.17 63.03
N ASP A 44 -4.77 -33.88 62.30
CA ASP A 44 -3.94 -32.68 62.50
C ASP A 44 -4.62 -31.42 61.90
N TRP A 45 -4.95 -30.47 62.77
CA TRP A 45 -5.64 -29.23 62.41
C TRP A 45 -4.76 -28.21 61.68
N ALA A 46 -3.49 -28.08 62.08
CA ALA A 46 -2.57 -27.12 61.47
C ALA A 46 -2.23 -27.55 60.04
N ARG A 47 -2.04 -28.86 59.83
CA ARG A 47 -1.89 -29.45 58.51
C ARG A 47 -3.14 -29.27 57.64
N ALA A 48 -4.32 -29.45 58.22
CA ALA A 48 -5.58 -29.32 57.48
C ALA A 48 -5.84 -27.88 56.99
N LYS A 49 -5.41 -26.85 57.75
CA LYS A 49 -5.46 -25.45 57.30
C LYS A 49 -4.54 -25.19 56.11
N ARG A 50 -3.27 -25.61 56.19
CA ARG A 50 -2.33 -25.45 55.07
C ARG A 50 -2.82 -26.15 53.81
N GLN A 51 -3.35 -27.35 53.96
CA GLN A 51 -3.95 -28.07 52.84
C GLN A 51 -5.19 -27.36 52.29
N ALA A 52 -6.00 -26.69 53.12
CA ALA A 52 -7.10 -25.87 52.61
C ALA A 52 -6.60 -24.69 51.77
N ASP A 53 -5.53 -24.02 52.22
CA ASP A 53 -4.94 -22.89 51.49
C ASP A 53 -4.27 -23.36 50.18
N GLU A 54 -3.55 -24.49 50.20
CA GLU A 54 -2.97 -25.14 49.01
C GLU A 54 -4.05 -25.60 48.04
N PHE A 55 -5.15 -26.17 48.53
CA PHE A 55 -6.28 -26.59 47.71
C PHE A 55 -6.98 -25.36 47.10
N ALA A 56 -7.22 -24.29 47.87
CA ALA A 56 -7.76 -23.05 47.32
C ALA A 56 -6.84 -22.44 46.24
N ALA A 57 -5.51 -22.46 46.46
CA ALA A 57 -4.54 -21.96 45.50
C ALA A 57 -4.48 -22.82 44.22
N GLY A 58 -4.55 -24.15 44.34
CA GLY A 58 -4.57 -25.07 43.20
C GLY A 58 -5.83 -24.96 42.32
N PHE A 59 -6.94 -24.45 42.86
CA PHE A 59 -8.19 -24.17 42.14
C PHE A 59 -8.24 -22.79 41.47
N ALA A 60 -7.19 -21.97 41.57
CA ALA A 60 -7.13 -20.65 40.94
C ALA A 60 -6.85 -20.69 39.41
N GLY A 61 -7.30 -21.75 38.72
CA GLY A 61 -7.34 -21.82 37.27
C GLY A 61 -8.50 -21.00 36.69
N PRO A 62 -8.43 -20.55 35.42
CA PRO A 62 -9.41 -19.62 34.83
C PRO A 62 -10.86 -20.14 34.79
N ASP A 63 -11.09 -21.46 34.84
CA ASP A 63 -12.33 -22.07 34.36
C ASP A 63 -13.24 -22.73 35.42
N LEU A 64 -12.98 -22.54 36.73
CA LEU A 64 -13.74 -23.26 37.77
C LEU A 64 -14.71 -22.38 38.56
N ASN A 65 -15.80 -21.94 37.91
CA ASN A 65 -17.15 -21.75 38.48
C ASN A 65 -18.19 -21.24 37.45
N GLY A 66 -18.03 -21.61 36.16
CA GLY A 66 -19.10 -21.44 35.16
C GLY A 66 -19.50 -20.00 34.83
N LYS A 67 -18.80 -18.98 35.32
CA LYS A 67 -18.77 -17.68 34.66
C LYS A 67 -17.57 -17.71 33.71
N ALA A 68 -17.80 -18.22 32.51
CA ALA A 68 -16.96 -17.85 31.38
C ALA A 68 -16.81 -16.32 31.45
N GLU A 69 -15.58 -15.80 31.41
CA GLU A 69 -15.40 -14.41 31.02
C GLU A 69 -16.26 -14.21 29.77
N ALA A 70 -17.15 -13.23 29.77
CA ALA A 70 -18.02 -12.97 28.63
C ALA A 70 -17.14 -13.00 27.37
N GLU A 71 -17.49 -13.85 26.41
CA GLU A 71 -16.70 -13.94 25.18
C GLU A 71 -16.53 -12.51 24.65
N PRO A 72 -15.30 -12.08 24.36
CA PRO A 72 -15.06 -10.72 23.92
C PRO A 72 -15.95 -10.45 22.70
N GLU A 73 -16.60 -9.28 22.69
CA GLU A 73 -17.47 -8.92 21.57
C GLU A 73 -16.73 -9.13 20.24
N PRO A 74 -17.36 -9.78 19.25
CA PRO A 74 -16.70 -10.12 18.00
C PRO A 74 -16.21 -8.84 17.31
N LEU A 75 -14.96 -8.85 16.83
CA LEU A 75 -14.37 -7.70 16.15
C LEU A 75 -15.16 -7.36 14.89
N THR A 76 -15.86 -6.23 14.90
CA THR A 76 -16.62 -5.74 13.76
C THR A 76 -15.71 -5.07 12.71
N LEU A 77 -16.18 -5.00 11.47
CA LEU A 77 -15.49 -4.25 10.41
C LEU A 77 -15.39 -2.76 10.76
N GLY A 78 -16.40 -2.18 11.40
CA GLY A 78 -16.37 -0.79 11.86
C GLY A 78 -15.19 -0.50 12.77
N THR A 79 -15.11 -1.23 13.88
CA THR A 79 -14.02 -1.09 14.85
C THR A 79 -12.67 -1.37 14.18
N LEU A 80 -12.57 -2.42 13.37
CA LEU A 80 -11.33 -2.77 12.68
C LEU A 80 -10.82 -1.66 11.76
N PHE A 81 -11.69 -1.10 10.92
CA PHE A 81 -11.29 -0.04 9.99
C PHE A 81 -10.97 1.27 10.70
N ASP A 82 -11.69 1.60 11.78
CA ASP A 82 -11.40 2.79 12.58
C ASP A 82 -10.02 2.69 13.24
N SER A 83 -9.71 1.58 13.93
CA SER A 83 -8.40 1.36 14.53
C SER A 83 -7.27 1.39 13.49
N TYR A 84 -7.45 0.77 12.32
CA TYR A 84 -6.47 0.87 11.24
C TYR A 84 -6.32 2.31 10.70
N GLY A 85 -7.43 3.05 10.65
CA GLY A 85 -7.52 4.46 10.27
C GLY A 85 -6.74 5.39 11.21
N GLU A 86 -6.70 5.05 12.50
CA GLU A 86 -6.02 5.81 13.55
C GLU A 86 -4.54 5.41 13.68
N GLU A 87 -4.24 4.12 13.66
CA GLU A 87 -2.90 3.63 13.99
C GLU A 87 -1.97 3.52 12.77
N VAL A 88 -2.50 3.07 11.63
CA VAL A 88 -1.67 2.72 10.46
C VAL A 88 -1.76 3.77 9.37
N THR A 89 -2.97 4.23 9.06
CA THR A 89 -3.20 5.16 7.95
C THR A 89 -2.38 6.47 8.06
N PRO A 90 -2.21 7.11 9.23
CA PRO A 90 -1.47 8.37 9.32
C PRO A 90 0.02 8.25 8.94
N THR A 91 0.61 7.07 9.14
CA THR A 91 2.01 6.77 8.79
C THR A 91 2.26 6.70 7.29
N LYS A 92 1.20 6.56 6.47
CA LYS A 92 1.31 6.43 5.02
C LYS A 92 1.37 7.79 4.33
N GLY A 93 1.92 7.80 3.11
CA GLY A 93 1.92 8.98 2.25
C GLY A 93 0.49 9.44 1.89
N GLU A 94 0.31 10.74 1.70
CA GLU A 94 -1.01 11.41 1.53
C GLU A 94 -1.94 10.73 0.52
N ARG A 95 -1.42 10.27 -0.63
CA ARG A 95 -2.22 9.58 -1.65
C ARG A 95 -2.77 8.24 -1.15
N SER A 96 -1.96 7.48 -0.40
CA SER A 96 -2.38 6.22 0.20
C SER A 96 -3.43 6.50 1.26
N ARG A 97 -3.26 7.53 2.10
CA ARG A 97 -4.27 7.93 3.10
C ARG A 97 -5.63 8.24 2.47
N ARG A 98 -5.64 8.97 1.35
CA ARG A 98 -6.89 9.24 0.62
C ARG A 98 -7.56 7.98 0.08
N HIS A 99 -6.75 7.01 -0.38
CA HIS A 99 -7.27 5.73 -0.85
C HIS A 99 -7.81 4.89 0.30
N ASP A 100 -7.08 4.78 1.40
CA ASP A 100 -7.51 4.05 2.59
C ASP A 100 -8.86 4.58 3.09
N ARG A 101 -9.02 5.91 3.19
CA ARG A 101 -10.30 6.54 3.58
C ARG A 101 -11.44 6.20 2.62
N SER A 102 -11.26 6.40 1.32
CA SER A 102 -12.34 6.16 0.35
C SER A 102 -12.68 4.67 0.18
N SER A 103 -11.69 3.79 0.29
CA SER A 103 -11.91 2.34 0.25
C SER A 103 -12.54 1.82 1.53
N THR A 104 -12.19 2.37 2.70
CA THR A 104 -12.84 2.07 3.99
C THR A 104 -14.33 2.36 3.93
N GLU A 105 -14.70 3.58 3.54
CA GLU A 105 -16.11 3.98 3.41
C GLU A 105 -16.87 3.06 2.44
N MET A 106 -16.24 2.72 1.30
CA MET A 106 -16.81 1.80 0.32
C MET A 106 -17.02 0.39 0.90
N PHE A 107 -16.05 -0.14 1.64
CA PHE A 107 -16.15 -1.47 2.24
C PHE A 107 -17.20 -1.51 3.35
N LEU A 108 -17.23 -0.51 4.24
CA LEU A 108 -18.24 -0.42 5.31
C LEU A 108 -19.65 -0.31 4.74
N ARG A 109 -19.84 0.46 3.65
CA ARG A 109 -21.14 0.54 2.97
C ARG A 109 -21.55 -0.77 2.29
N PHE A 110 -20.59 -1.54 1.78
CA PHE A 110 -20.88 -2.77 1.04
C PHE A 110 -21.10 -3.99 1.96
N PHE A 111 -20.25 -4.17 2.97
CA PHE A 111 -20.29 -5.32 3.88
C PHE A 111 -21.13 -5.06 5.14
N GLY A 112 -21.36 -3.79 5.49
CA GLY A 112 -21.97 -3.39 6.75
C GLY A 112 -20.93 -3.13 7.84
N ARG A 113 -21.15 -2.10 8.65
CA ARG A 113 -20.24 -1.70 9.73
C ARG A 113 -20.20 -2.72 10.87
N ASP A 114 -21.36 -3.30 11.20
CA ASP A 114 -21.52 -4.25 12.29
C ASP A 114 -21.18 -5.70 11.90
N ARG A 115 -20.75 -5.92 10.65
CA ARG A 115 -20.33 -7.25 10.19
C ARG A 115 -19.10 -7.69 10.96
N GLU A 116 -19.13 -8.88 11.55
CA GLU A 116 -17.95 -9.49 12.18
C GLU A 116 -16.86 -9.78 11.13
N ALA A 117 -15.64 -9.31 11.39
CA ALA A 117 -14.51 -9.42 10.48
C ALA A 117 -14.13 -10.88 10.16
N ALA A 118 -14.18 -11.76 11.16
CA ALA A 118 -13.84 -13.18 11.02
C ALA A 118 -14.78 -13.96 10.09
N THR A 119 -15.99 -13.44 9.87
CA THR A 119 -17.03 -14.10 9.05
C THR A 119 -16.97 -13.74 7.56
N LEU A 120 -16.00 -12.91 7.14
CA LEU A 120 -15.78 -12.64 5.71
C LEU A 120 -15.39 -13.94 4.99
N SER A 121 -15.99 -14.18 3.82
CA SER A 121 -15.86 -15.44 3.10
C SER A 121 -15.46 -15.26 1.63
N GLN A 122 -15.14 -16.37 0.95
CA GLN A 122 -14.98 -16.39 -0.51
C GLN A 122 -16.21 -15.81 -1.24
N ARG A 123 -17.43 -16.05 -0.74
CA ARG A 123 -18.65 -15.50 -1.34
C ARG A 123 -18.68 -13.97 -1.25
N ASP A 124 -18.21 -13.40 -0.14
CA ASP A 124 -18.09 -11.94 0.03
C ASP A 124 -17.07 -11.33 -0.92
N TRP A 125 -15.92 -11.99 -1.05
CA TRP A 125 -14.86 -11.63 -1.98
C TRP A 125 -15.36 -11.57 -3.43
N ASP A 126 -16.04 -12.62 -3.89
CA ASP A 126 -16.54 -12.70 -5.26
C ASP A 126 -17.68 -11.69 -5.51
N ARG A 127 -18.60 -11.52 -4.55
CA ARG A 127 -19.66 -10.50 -4.64
C ARG A 127 -19.08 -9.10 -4.75
N PHE A 128 -18.05 -8.78 -3.95
CA PHE A 128 -17.36 -7.50 -4.05
C PHE A 128 -16.73 -7.30 -5.43
N ILE A 129 -16.01 -8.30 -5.96
CA ILE A 129 -15.37 -8.20 -7.28
C ILE A 129 -16.39 -7.91 -8.37
N VAL A 130 -17.50 -8.65 -8.40
CA VAL A 130 -18.55 -8.46 -9.41
C VAL A 130 -19.23 -7.10 -9.26
N ALA A 131 -19.56 -6.68 -8.04
CA ALA A 131 -20.17 -5.37 -7.78
C ALA A 131 -19.23 -4.22 -8.17
N ARG A 132 -17.95 -4.30 -7.76
CA ARG A 132 -16.94 -3.28 -8.04
C ARG A 132 -16.67 -3.17 -9.53
N ARG A 133 -16.49 -4.30 -10.23
CA ARG A 133 -16.26 -4.35 -11.68
C ARG A 133 -17.39 -3.69 -12.46
N ALA A 134 -18.64 -3.94 -12.06
CA ALA A 134 -19.82 -3.35 -12.69
C ALA A 134 -20.02 -1.86 -12.35
N GLY A 135 -19.24 -1.30 -11.41
CA GLY A 135 -19.42 0.08 -10.95
C GLY A 135 -20.61 0.28 -10.00
N ARG A 136 -21.20 -0.81 -9.49
CA ARG A 136 -22.31 -0.76 -8.51
C ARG A 136 -21.87 -0.25 -7.14
N ILE A 137 -20.56 -0.30 -6.87
CA ILE A 137 -19.94 0.20 -5.64
C ILE A 137 -18.74 1.09 -5.96
N GLY A 138 -18.54 2.09 -5.09
CA GLY A 138 -17.57 3.17 -5.23
C GLY A 138 -18.16 4.45 -5.81
N ILE A 139 -17.44 5.56 -5.64
CA ILE A 139 -17.95 6.93 -5.84
C ILE A 139 -18.36 7.22 -7.29
N SER A 140 -17.67 6.62 -8.27
CA SER A 140 -17.85 7.00 -9.68
C SER A 140 -19.09 6.43 -10.35
N GLY A 141 -19.73 5.39 -9.78
CA GLY A 141 -20.87 4.69 -10.41
C GLY A 141 -20.57 4.07 -11.78
N ARG A 142 -19.29 3.86 -12.11
CA ARG A 142 -18.82 3.43 -13.44
C ARG A 142 -18.01 2.14 -13.32
N PRO A 143 -18.03 1.26 -14.33
CA PRO A 143 -17.19 0.08 -14.36
C PRO A 143 -15.71 0.41 -14.17
N VAL A 144 -14.99 -0.44 -13.43
CA VAL A 144 -13.55 -0.25 -13.15
C VAL A 144 -12.72 -1.42 -13.64
N SER A 145 -11.45 -1.13 -13.96
CA SER A 145 -10.45 -2.13 -14.37
C SER A 145 -10.10 -3.11 -13.24
N ASN A 146 -9.59 -4.30 -13.59
CA ASN A 146 -9.14 -5.27 -12.59
C ASN A 146 -8.02 -4.70 -11.71
N ARG A 147 -7.21 -3.77 -12.24
CA ARG A 147 -6.16 -3.10 -11.45
C ARG A 147 -6.73 -2.29 -10.28
N THR A 148 -7.88 -1.64 -10.46
CA THR A 148 -8.53 -0.88 -9.38
C THR A 148 -9.04 -1.83 -8.31
N ILE A 149 -9.73 -2.90 -8.72
CA ILE A 149 -10.26 -3.92 -7.81
C ILE A 149 -9.12 -4.59 -7.03
N GLN A 150 -8.03 -4.93 -7.71
CA GLN A 150 -6.83 -5.48 -7.10
C GLN A 150 -6.25 -4.56 -6.02
N TYR A 151 -6.24 -3.25 -6.26
CA TYR A 151 -5.71 -2.27 -5.32
C TYR A 151 -6.63 -2.14 -4.08
N ASP A 152 -7.94 -2.05 -4.30
CA ASP A 152 -8.96 -2.04 -3.23
C ASP A 152 -8.83 -3.31 -2.35
N LEU A 153 -8.76 -4.49 -2.97
CA LEU A 153 -8.64 -5.77 -2.26
C LEU A 153 -7.27 -5.97 -1.59
N ALA A 154 -6.21 -5.37 -2.13
CA ALA A 154 -4.91 -5.38 -1.46
C ALA A 154 -4.95 -4.57 -0.17
N PHE A 155 -5.68 -3.45 -0.14
CA PHE A 155 -5.93 -2.69 1.06
C PHE A 155 -6.74 -3.50 2.09
N LEU A 156 -7.86 -4.11 1.70
CA LEU A 156 -8.64 -4.98 2.61
C LEU A 156 -7.79 -6.10 3.23
N MET A 157 -6.98 -6.77 2.40
CA MET A 157 -6.05 -7.79 2.88
C MET A 157 -5.00 -7.23 3.84
N ALA A 158 -4.51 -6.01 3.62
CA ALA A 158 -3.55 -5.36 4.51
C ALA A 158 -4.18 -5.05 5.89
N VAL A 159 -5.44 -4.61 5.92
CA VAL A 159 -6.18 -4.35 7.17
C VAL A 159 -6.38 -5.65 7.96
N LEU A 160 -6.87 -6.71 7.31
CA LEU A 160 -7.09 -8.01 7.97
C LEU A 160 -5.78 -8.67 8.44
N ASN A 161 -4.70 -8.54 7.66
CA ASN A 161 -3.38 -9.04 8.05
C ASN A 161 -2.77 -8.25 9.20
N TRP A 162 -3.04 -6.93 9.27
CA TRP A 162 -2.65 -6.12 10.41
C TRP A 162 -3.40 -6.56 11.66
N ALA A 163 -4.72 -6.72 11.60
CA ALA A 163 -5.53 -7.22 12.72
C ALA A 163 -5.06 -8.58 13.24
N ALA A 164 -4.66 -9.47 12.33
CA ALA A 164 -4.14 -10.79 12.70
C ALA A 164 -2.75 -10.78 13.36
N ARG A 165 -2.06 -9.63 13.33
CA ARG A 165 -0.73 -9.45 13.94
C ARG A 165 -0.77 -8.52 15.15
N SER A 166 -1.70 -7.58 15.18
CA SER A 166 -1.92 -6.65 16.28
C SER A 166 -2.44 -7.41 17.50
N LYS A 167 -1.90 -7.05 18.66
CA LYS A 167 -2.26 -7.65 19.95
C LYS A 167 -2.86 -6.60 20.86
N ASP A 168 -3.88 -6.98 21.63
CA ASP A 168 -4.41 -6.16 22.72
C ASP A 168 -3.40 -6.04 23.88
N GLU A 169 -3.74 -5.25 24.90
CA GLU A 169 -2.93 -5.06 26.12
C GLU A 169 -2.63 -6.37 26.86
N ARG A 170 -3.44 -7.41 26.63
CA ARG A 170 -3.30 -8.75 27.22
C ARG A 170 -2.51 -9.71 26.30
N GLY A 171 -2.00 -9.21 25.17
CA GLY A 171 -1.22 -9.99 24.21
C GLY A 171 -2.04 -10.88 23.28
N ARG A 172 -3.38 -10.76 23.28
CA ARG A 172 -4.28 -11.55 22.42
C ARG A 172 -4.42 -10.87 21.05
N PRO A 173 -4.39 -11.63 19.94
CA PRO A 173 -4.56 -11.04 18.62
C PRO A 173 -5.96 -10.44 18.47
N MET A 174 -6.09 -9.33 17.72
CA MET A 174 -7.41 -8.77 17.41
C MET A 174 -8.24 -9.70 16.53
N LEU A 175 -7.56 -10.53 15.72
CA LEU A 175 -8.16 -11.51 14.83
C LEU A 175 -7.27 -12.77 14.80
N ASP A 176 -7.83 -13.96 14.97
CA ASP A 176 -7.02 -15.19 14.98
C ASP A 176 -6.25 -15.42 13.67
N ARG A 177 -6.89 -15.11 12.54
CA ARG A 177 -6.31 -15.19 11.20
C ARG A 177 -7.09 -14.33 10.22
N ASN A 178 -6.42 -13.90 9.15
CA ASN A 178 -7.11 -13.28 8.03
C ASN A 178 -8.03 -14.31 7.32
N PRO A 179 -9.36 -14.13 7.32
CA PRO A 179 -10.30 -15.10 6.74
C PRO A 179 -10.27 -15.14 5.21
N LEU A 180 -9.65 -14.14 4.58
CA LEU A 180 -9.47 -14.04 3.12
C LEU A 180 -8.04 -14.41 2.68
N GLN A 181 -7.26 -15.00 3.59
CA GLN A 181 -5.93 -15.49 3.29
C GLN A 181 -5.98 -16.55 2.18
N GLY A 182 -5.07 -16.45 1.21
CA GLY A 182 -4.99 -17.37 0.06
C GLY A 182 -5.89 -16.98 -1.13
N LEU A 183 -6.83 -16.05 -0.97
CA LEU A 183 -7.70 -15.65 -2.07
C LEU A 183 -6.98 -14.84 -3.14
N ARG A 184 -7.26 -15.17 -4.40
CA ARG A 184 -6.61 -14.53 -5.56
C ARG A 184 -7.30 -13.23 -5.92
N LYS A 185 -6.51 -12.17 -6.05
CA LYS A 185 -6.97 -10.87 -6.56
C LYS A 185 -7.07 -10.92 -8.09
N PRO A 186 -8.04 -10.23 -8.71
CA PRO A 186 -8.07 -10.08 -10.16
C PRO A 186 -6.76 -9.48 -10.68
N ILE A 187 -6.28 -10.00 -11.81
CA ILE A 187 -5.10 -9.49 -12.49
C ILE A 187 -5.56 -8.77 -13.76
N GLU A 188 -5.04 -7.57 -13.97
CA GLU A 188 -5.23 -6.86 -15.25
C GLU A 188 -4.29 -7.48 -16.28
N LYS A 189 -4.85 -8.22 -17.24
CA LYS A 189 -4.05 -8.92 -18.26
C LYS A 189 -3.48 -7.95 -19.29
N ASN A 190 -4.27 -6.95 -19.68
CA ASN A 190 -3.95 -6.04 -20.79
C ASN A 190 -3.92 -4.58 -20.31
N PRO A 191 -2.92 -4.16 -19.53
CA PRO A 191 -2.81 -2.77 -19.12
C PRO A 191 -2.60 -1.87 -20.34
N THR A 192 -3.42 -0.82 -20.49
CA THR A 192 -3.23 0.18 -21.55
C THR A 192 -1.91 0.92 -21.36
N ARG A 193 -0.95 0.68 -22.27
CA ARG A 193 0.39 1.27 -22.25
C ARG A 193 0.66 2.01 -23.55
N VAL A 194 0.20 3.26 -23.62
CA VAL A 194 0.42 4.08 -24.81
C VAL A 194 1.85 4.59 -24.85
N VAL A 195 2.58 4.23 -25.90
CA VAL A 195 3.83 4.86 -26.35
C VAL A 195 3.45 6.06 -27.21
N LEU A 196 4.12 7.20 -27.02
CA LEU A 196 3.92 8.37 -27.87
C LEU A 196 4.68 8.15 -29.18
N THR A 197 4.07 8.41 -30.32
CA THR A 197 4.78 8.33 -31.61
C THR A 197 5.62 9.58 -31.85
N GLU A 198 6.61 9.48 -32.74
CA GLU A 198 7.41 10.63 -33.19
C GLU A 198 6.54 11.74 -33.79
N LYS A 199 5.54 11.37 -34.61
CA LYS A 199 4.58 12.32 -35.20
C LYS A 199 3.78 13.06 -34.12
N GLU A 200 3.30 12.36 -33.08
CA GLU A 200 2.59 12.96 -31.96
C GLU A 200 3.51 13.86 -31.12
N TYR A 201 4.76 13.46 -30.86
CA TYR A 201 5.74 14.29 -30.17
C TYR A 201 5.98 15.60 -30.92
N ARG A 202 6.28 15.54 -32.22
CA ARG A 202 6.49 16.73 -33.06
C ARG A 202 5.26 17.63 -33.11
N ALA A 203 4.05 17.06 -33.11
CA ALA A 203 2.81 17.83 -33.06
C ALA A 203 2.64 18.58 -31.73
N LEU A 204 2.95 17.94 -30.60
CA LEU A 204 2.94 18.60 -29.28
C LEU A 204 4.04 19.66 -29.18
N LEU A 205 5.22 19.41 -29.75
CA LEU A 205 6.34 20.35 -29.74
C LEU A 205 6.00 21.63 -30.51
N ARG A 206 5.35 21.53 -31.67
CA ARG A 206 4.93 22.71 -32.48
C ARG A 206 4.03 23.68 -31.71
N VAL A 207 3.10 23.17 -30.91
CA VAL A 207 2.15 24.00 -30.13
C VAL A 207 2.64 24.30 -28.71
N SER A 208 3.87 23.89 -28.36
CA SER A 208 4.31 23.87 -26.97
C SER A 208 4.47 25.27 -26.37
N THR A 209 4.96 26.23 -27.15
CA THR A 209 5.12 27.64 -26.74
C THR A 209 3.77 28.33 -26.54
N GLU A 210 2.74 27.99 -27.30
CA GLU A 210 1.36 28.47 -27.11
C GLU A 210 0.71 27.98 -25.79
N VAL A 211 1.15 26.82 -25.30
CA VAL A 211 0.76 26.33 -23.97
C VAL A 211 1.50 27.12 -22.88
N GLY A 212 2.79 27.37 -23.10
CA GLY A 212 3.70 28.14 -22.26
C GLY A 212 5.11 27.54 -22.27
N TRP A 213 6.13 28.37 -22.07
CA TRP A 213 7.53 27.92 -22.08
C TRP A 213 7.79 26.78 -21.08
N GLN A 214 7.12 26.80 -19.92
CA GLN A 214 7.25 25.72 -18.92
C GLN A 214 6.78 24.37 -19.47
N PHE A 215 5.74 24.37 -20.31
CA PHE A 215 5.28 23.14 -20.95
C PHE A 215 6.29 22.66 -22.00
N ARG A 216 6.84 23.57 -22.83
CA ARG A 216 7.90 23.23 -23.79
C ARG A 216 9.08 22.57 -23.08
N THR A 217 9.62 23.21 -22.06
CA THR A 217 10.75 22.68 -21.27
C THR A 217 10.41 21.33 -20.65
N ALA A 218 9.24 21.18 -20.03
CA ALA A 218 8.81 19.90 -19.46
C ALA A 218 8.64 18.80 -20.52
N LEU A 219 8.15 19.14 -21.72
CA LEU A 219 7.94 18.23 -22.84
C LEU A 219 9.28 17.71 -23.37
N VAL A 220 10.22 18.61 -23.64
CA VAL A 220 11.57 18.26 -24.11
C VAL A 220 12.29 17.42 -23.06
N LEU A 221 12.33 17.86 -21.79
CA LEU A 221 13.00 17.10 -20.74
C LEU A 221 12.39 15.69 -20.56
N ALA A 222 11.07 15.54 -20.64
CA ALA A 222 10.42 14.23 -20.52
C ALA A 222 10.71 13.31 -21.71
N HIS A 223 10.93 13.89 -22.90
CA HIS A 223 11.33 13.17 -24.10
C HIS A 223 12.80 12.74 -24.03
N GLU A 224 13.70 13.68 -23.78
CA GLU A 224 15.15 13.52 -23.86
C GLU A 224 15.76 12.74 -22.70
N THR A 225 15.15 12.76 -21.52
CA THR A 225 15.70 12.10 -20.32
C THR A 225 14.93 10.84 -19.92
N GLY A 226 13.74 10.63 -20.48
CA GLY A 226 12.83 9.57 -20.06
C GLY A 226 12.32 9.68 -18.62
N HIS A 227 12.60 10.76 -17.89
CA HIS A 227 12.26 10.86 -16.46
C HIS A 227 10.76 11.06 -16.20
N ARG A 228 10.32 10.75 -14.98
CA ARG A 228 8.92 10.93 -14.60
C ARG A 228 8.64 12.43 -14.53
N ILE A 229 7.49 12.87 -15.07
CA ILE A 229 7.02 14.27 -14.91
C ILE A 229 6.94 14.72 -13.44
N GLY A 230 6.75 13.78 -12.51
CA GLY A 230 6.79 14.06 -11.08
C GLY A 230 8.17 14.49 -10.56
N ALA A 231 9.25 13.96 -11.14
CA ALA A 231 10.63 14.34 -10.84
C ALA A 231 11.01 15.62 -11.61
N ILE A 232 10.72 15.67 -12.93
CA ILE A 232 11.01 16.83 -13.79
C ILE A 232 10.40 18.12 -13.23
N ARG A 233 9.13 18.10 -12.81
CA ARG A 233 8.46 19.29 -12.25
C ARG A 233 9.06 19.77 -10.92
N GLN A 234 9.90 18.96 -10.27
CA GLN A 234 10.51 19.26 -8.97
C GLN A 234 11.99 19.67 -9.10
N LEU A 235 12.53 19.74 -10.32
CA LEU A 235 13.89 20.21 -10.54
C LEU A 235 14.04 21.68 -10.11
N ARG A 236 15.18 21.97 -9.49
CA ARG A 236 15.64 23.32 -9.20
C ARG A 236 16.87 23.66 -10.03
N TRP A 237 17.18 24.94 -10.18
CA TRP A 237 18.36 25.36 -10.93
C TRP A 237 19.67 24.78 -10.37
N SER A 238 19.79 24.55 -9.05
CA SER A 238 20.95 23.86 -8.44
C SER A 238 21.05 22.37 -8.77
N ASP A 239 20.06 21.79 -9.45
CA ASP A 239 20.12 20.41 -9.93
C ASP A 239 20.64 20.33 -11.38
N ILE A 240 20.86 21.46 -12.03
CA ILE A 240 21.32 21.53 -13.42
C ILE A 240 22.79 21.97 -13.44
N ASP A 241 23.65 21.09 -13.93
CA ASP A 241 25.03 21.40 -14.25
C ASP A 241 25.13 21.72 -15.74
N PHE A 242 25.16 23.02 -16.07
CA PHE A 242 25.23 23.48 -17.45
C PHE A 242 26.60 23.22 -18.08
N GLU A 243 27.67 23.29 -17.29
CA GLU A 243 29.04 23.05 -17.77
C GLU A 243 29.29 21.56 -17.98
N GLY A 244 28.92 20.74 -17.00
CA GLY A 244 28.99 19.27 -17.09
C GLY A 244 27.86 18.63 -17.89
N GLN A 245 26.93 19.42 -18.43
CA GLN A 245 25.78 18.98 -19.22
C GLN A 245 25.00 17.83 -18.56
N ALA A 246 24.64 18.01 -17.29
CA ALA A 246 24.02 16.96 -16.49
C ALA A 246 22.88 17.47 -15.60
N VAL A 247 21.98 16.56 -15.23
CA VAL A 247 20.89 16.81 -14.29
C VAL A 247 20.97 15.84 -13.12
N ARG A 248 20.92 16.39 -11.90
CA ARG A 248 20.81 15.62 -10.67
C ARG A 248 19.35 15.35 -10.30
N TRP A 249 18.98 14.09 -10.20
CA TRP A 249 17.65 13.63 -9.80
C TRP A 249 17.63 13.25 -8.32
N ARG A 250 17.08 14.11 -7.48
CA ARG A 250 17.07 13.91 -6.02
C ARG A 250 16.16 12.77 -5.58
N ALA A 251 16.62 11.98 -4.61
CA ALA A 251 15.85 10.84 -4.05
C ALA A 251 14.44 11.24 -3.56
N LYS A 252 14.31 12.39 -2.88
CA LYS A 252 13.03 12.88 -2.32
C LYS A 252 11.93 13.15 -3.37
N HIS A 253 12.29 13.26 -4.64
CA HIS A 253 11.37 13.51 -5.75
C HIS A 253 11.21 12.31 -6.68
N GLU A 254 12.06 11.29 -6.50
CA GLU A 254 11.94 10.02 -7.20
C GLU A 254 11.01 9.06 -6.47
N LYS A 255 10.20 8.34 -7.25
CA LYS A 255 9.21 7.40 -6.71
C LYS A 255 9.86 6.29 -5.88
N THR A 256 11.11 5.96 -6.19
CA THR A 256 11.88 4.86 -5.58
C THR A 256 12.93 5.33 -4.58
N GLY A 257 13.04 6.65 -4.32
CA GLY A 257 14.10 7.19 -3.46
C GLY A 257 15.51 7.05 -4.05
N TYR A 258 15.63 6.90 -5.36
CA TYR A 258 16.92 6.67 -6.04
C TYR A 258 17.50 8.01 -6.51
N GLU A 259 18.55 8.46 -5.83
CA GLU A 259 19.33 9.62 -6.26
C GLU A 259 20.36 9.20 -7.32
N HIS A 260 20.42 9.97 -8.40
CA HIS A 260 21.39 9.75 -9.48
C HIS A 260 21.53 11.00 -10.34
N THR A 261 22.56 11.04 -11.17
CA THR A 261 22.82 12.10 -12.14
C THR A 261 22.84 11.49 -13.53
N THR A 262 22.25 12.17 -14.51
CA THR A 262 22.27 11.75 -15.91
C THR A 262 22.78 12.86 -16.81
N PRO A 263 23.54 12.54 -17.87
CA PRO A 263 23.85 13.52 -18.91
C PRO A 263 22.56 13.99 -19.59
N VAL A 264 22.60 15.18 -20.17
CA VAL A 264 21.51 15.72 -21.01
C VAL A 264 21.96 15.91 -22.45
N THR A 265 21.02 15.77 -23.37
CA THR A 265 21.26 16.05 -24.79
C THR A 265 21.36 17.55 -25.04
N ALA A 266 21.92 17.93 -26.19
CA ALA A 266 21.99 19.34 -26.60
C ALA A 266 20.59 19.99 -26.69
N GLU A 267 19.57 19.23 -27.12
CA GLU A 267 18.18 19.73 -27.18
C GLU A 267 17.60 20.01 -25.79
N ALA A 268 17.86 19.12 -24.82
CA ALA A 268 17.46 19.33 -23.43
C ALA A 268 18.20 20.52 -22.80
N LEU A 269 19.50 20.67 -23.07
CA LEU A 269 20.30 21.79 -22.58
C LEU A 269 19.79 23.13 -23.13
N ALA A 270 19.54 23.23 -24.45
CA ALA A 270 18.99 24.42 -25.07
C ALA A 270 17.61 24.79 -24.49
N ALA A 271 16.75 23.80 -24.21
CA ALA A 271 15.46 24.05 -23.56
C ALA A 271 15.58 24.51 -22.10
N LEU A 272 16.63 24.11 -21.38
CA LEU A 272 16.93 24.57 -20.02
C LEU A 272 17.50 25.99 -20.03
N GLU A 273 18.36 26.33 -20.99
CA GLU A 273 18.91 27.68 -21.17
C GLU A 273 17.80 28.69 -21.51
N GLU A 274 16.92 28.34 -22.46
CA GLU A 274 15.74 29.15 -22.80
C GLU A 274 14.84 29.36 -21.57
N ALA A 275 14.56 28.28 -20.82
CA ALA A 275 13.79 28.35 -19.58
C ALA A 275 14.46 29.25 -18.53
N ARG A 276 15.79 29.22 -18.43
CA ARG A 276 16.55 30.05 -17.49
C ARG A 276 16.45 31.51 -17.85
N ALA A 277 16.55 31.86 -19.13
CA ALA A 277 16.39 33.22 -19.63
C ALA A 277 14.97 33.76 -19.42
N LEU A 278 13.95 32.91 -19.53
CA LEU A 278 12.54 33.27 -19.33
C LEU A 278 12.09 33.28 -17.87
N SER A 279 12.88 32.70 -16.96
CA SER A 279 12.57 32.66 -15.53
C SER A 279 13.06 33.93 -14.86
N ALA A 280 12.14 34.74 -14.32
CA ALA A 280 12.45 36.02 -13.67
C ALA A 280 13.16 35.91 -12.30
N GLY A 281 13.68 34.74 -11.94
CA GLY A 281 14.28 34.48 -10.62
C GLY A 281 15.81 34.36 -10.68
N SER A 282 16.50 35.10 -9.82
CA SER A 282 17.92 34.89 -9.54
C SER A 282 18.07 33.86 -8.41
N GLY A 283 18.90 32.83 -8.60
CA GLY A 283 19.24 31.84 -7.56
C GLY A 283 18.65 30.43 -7.76
N ASP A 284 18.57 29.65 -6.67
CA ASP A 284 18.12 28.24 -6.67
C ASP A 284 16.58 28.07 -6.74
N GLY A 285 15.96 28.74 -7.70
CA GLY A 285 14.53 28.65 -7.97
C GLY A 285 14.13 27.31 -8.64
N PRO A 286 12.81 27.00 -8.67
CA PRO A 286 12.30 25.91 -9.50
C PRO A 286 12.60 26.14 -11.00
N VAL A 287 12.99 25.08 -11.71
CA VAL A 287 13.11 25.11 -13.19
C VAL A 287 11.74 25.32 -13.83
N LEU A 288 10.70 24.72 -13.23
CA LEU A 288 9.31 24.82 -13.66
C LEU A 288 8.48 25.47 -12.53
N PRO A 289 8.47 26.80 -12.42
CA PRO A 289 7.76 27.51 -11.35
C PRO A 289 6.23 27.44 -11.53
N ALA A 290 5.49 27.51 -10.41
CA ALA A 290 4.04 27.62 -10.42
C ALA A 290 3.62 29.06 -10.78
N PRO A 291 2.64 29.27 -11.69
CA PRO A 291 2.25 30.62 -12.12
C PRO A 291 1.75 31.54 -11.00
N ARG A 292 1.18 30.98 -9.93
CA ARG A 292 0.66 31.77 -8.79
C ARG A 292 1.72 32.10 -7.74
N ASP A 293 2.75 31.27 -7.64
CA ASP A 293 3.83 31.43 -6.67
C ASP A 293 5.12 30.88 -7.30
N PRO A 294 5.95 31.76 -7.90
CA PRO A 294 7.16 31.35 -8.58
C PRO A 294 8.22 30.68 -7.69
N SER A 295 8.10 30.78 -6.36
CA SER A 295 8.99 30.07 -5.42
C SER A 295 8.70 28.56 -5.36
N GLN A 296 7.51 28.15 -5.80
CA GLN A 296 7.03 26.78 -5.75
C GLN A 296 7.14 26.09 -7.09
N CYS A 297 7.45 24.79 -7.05
CA CYS A 297 7.44 23.93 -8.22
C CYS A 297 6.04 23.74 -8.80
N ALA A 298 5.94 23.58 -10.13
CA ALA A 298 4.69 23.33 -10.83
C ALA A 298 3.94 22.11 -10.25
N GLY A 299 2.68 22.32 -9.87
CA GLY A 299 1.85 21.28 -9.27
C GLY A 299 1.42 20.19 -10.25
N ARG A 300 1.03 19.02 -9.72
CA ARG A 300 0.57 17.87 -10.54
C ARG A 300 -0.65 18.21 -11.40
N THR A 301 -1.60 18.98 -10.86
CA THR A 301 -2.80 19.39 -11.59
C THR A 301 -2.45 20.30 -12.77
N LEU A 302 -1.46 21.17 -12.60
CA LEU A 302 -1.00 22.11 -13.61
C LEU A 302 -0.35 21.39 -14.80
N VAL A 303 0.61 20.50 -14.56
CA VAL A 303 1.21 19.71 -15.66
C VAL A 303 0.17 18.83 -16.37
N GLY A 304 -0.85 18.35 -15.66
CA GLY A 304 -1.97 17.63 -16.25
C GLY A 304 -2.91 18.54 -17.08
N TYR A 305 -3.04 19.81 -16.71
CA TYR A 305 -3.74 20.81 -17.50
C TYR A 305 -2.95 21.15 -18.77
N TRP A 306 -1.64 21.41 -18.68
CA TRP A 306 -0.78 21.70 -19.83
C TRP A 306 -0.89 20.60 -20.89
N TRP A 307 -0.77 19.34 -20.49
CA TRP A 307 -0.91 18.20 -21.40
C TRP A 307 -2.28 18.17 -22.12
N ARG A 308 -3.38 18.42 -21.39
CA ARG A 308 -4.72 18.47 -21.99
C ARG A 308 -4.93 19.67 -22.89
N LYS A 309 -4.28 20.81 -22.62
CA LYS A 309 -4.28 21.99 -23.50
C LYS A 309 -3.50 21.68 -24.78
N ALA A 310 -2.27 21.17 -24.65
CA ALA A 310 -1.41 20.81 -25.78
C ALA A 310 -2.06 19.79 -26.72
N GLN A 311 -2.66 18.72 -26.19
CA GLN A 311 -3.35 17.72 -27.03
C GLN A 311 -4.49 18.31 -27.85
N ARG A 312 -5.22 19.30 -27.31
CA ARG A 312 -6.30 19.98 -28.03
C ARG A 312 -5.75 20.88 -29.12
N LEU A 313 -4.73 21.68 -28.82
CA LEU A 313 -4.07 22.57 -29.79
C LEU A 313 -3.40 21.77 -30.92
N ALA A 314 -2.77 20.65 -30.60
CA ALA A 314 -2.15 19.77 -31.58
C ALA A 314 -3.15 18.88 -32.35
N ALA A 315 -4.46 19.04 -32.14
CA ALA A 315 -5.53 18.25 -32.76
C ALA A 315 -5.28 16.73 -32.71
N LEU A 316 -4.78 16.23 -31.58
CA LEU A 316 -4.47 14.81 -31.45
C LEU A 316 -5.71 13.99 -31.07
N GLU A 317 -6.00 12.96 -31.86
CA GLU A 317 -7.10 12.01 -31.62
C GLU A 317 -7.13 11.50 -30.17
N PRO A 318 -8.28 11.54 -29.47
CA PRO A 318 -8.36 11.12 -28.07
C PRO A 318 -7.93 9.66 -27.88
N LYS A 319 -6.82 9.45 -27.18
CA LYS A 319 -6.28 8.12 -26.90
C LYS A 319 -6.17 7.87 -25.40
N ARG A 320 -6.97 6.92 -24.89
CA ARG A 320 -6.96 6.56 -23.46
C ARG A 320 -5.57 6.10 -23.04
N GLY A 321 -5.05 6.69 -21.96
CA GLY A 321 -3.73 6.36 -21.42
C GLY A 321 -2.56 7.12 -22.05
N ARG A 322 -2.79 7.95 -23.08
CA ARG A 322 -1.79 8.90 -23.59
C ARG A 322 -1.60 10.03 -22.57
N GLY A 323 -0.35 10.33 -22.24
CA GLY A 323 0.02 11.26 -21.18
C GLY A 323 1.52 11.50 -21.12
N TRP A 324 1.97 12.28 -20.15
CA TRP A 324 3.41 12.45 -19.84
C TRP A 324 4.18 11.13 -19.74
N HIS A 325 3.56 10.08 -19.20
CA HIS A 325 4.21 8.79 -19.06
C HIS A 325 4.40 8.05 -20.38
N SER A 326 3.74 8.48 -21.47
CA SER A 326 3.96 7.97 -22.82
C SER A 326 5.33 8.37 -23.37
N LEU A 327 5.88 9.51 -22.95
CA LEU A 327 7.25 9.94 -23.31
C LEU A 327 8.30 9.06 -22.67
N ARG A 328 8.17 8.75 -21.37
CA ARG A 328 9.04 7.77 -20.70
C ARG A 328 9.01 6.39 -21.37
N ARG A 329 7.85 5.99 -21.91
CA ARG A 329 7.76 4.75 -22.69
C ARG A 329 8.46 4.88 -24.04
N LYS A 330 8.25 5.99 -24.74
CA LYS A 330 8.95 6.30 -25.99
C LYS A 330 10.47 6.26 -25.79
N PHE A 331 11.00 6.96 -24.79
CA PHE A 331 12.44 6.93 -24.46
C PHE A 331 12.98 5.50 -24.28
N ALA A 332 12.27 4.66 -23.51
CA ALA A 332 12.67 3.27 -23.32
C ALA A 332 12.55 2.41 -24.58
N SER A 333 11.60 2.71 -25.46
CA SER A 333 11.43 2.05 -26.76
C SER A 333 12.49 2.48 -27.76
N ASP A 334 12.81 3.78 -27.84
CA ASP A 334 13.78 4.34 -28.76
C ASP A 334 15.21 3.87 -28.42
N LEU A 335 15.51 3.67 -27.13
CA LEU A 335 16.79 3.15 -26.66
C LEU A 335 16.78 1.64 -26.39
N MET A 336 15.89 0.87 -27.01
CA MET A 336 15.81 -0.58 -26.75
C MET A 336 17.10 -1.33 -27.12
N ASN A 337 17.88 -0.81 -28.08
CA ASN A 337 19.09 -1.45 -28.58
C ASN A 337 20.34 -1.18 -27.73
N VAL A 338 20.27 -0.31 -26.72
CA VAL A 338 21.43 -0.04 -25.84
C VAL A 338 21.51 -1.07 -24.71
N PRO A 339 22.69 -1.28 -24.09
CA PRO A 339 22.80 -2.20 -22.95
C PRO A 339 21.79 -1.85 -21.85
N LEU A 340 21.09 -2.87 -21.34
CA LEU A 340 19.98 -2.68 -20.39
C LEU A 340 20.38 -1.88 -19.15
N LYS A 341 21.60 -2.05 -18.66
CA LYS A 341 22.14 -1.28 -17.53
C LYS A 341 22.29 0.21 -17.87
N VAL A 342 22.81 0.53 -19.05
CA VAL A 342 22.92 1.91 -19.54
C VAL A 342 21.53 2.54 -19.67
N LEU A 343 20.55 1.82 -20.23
CA LEU A 343 19.17 2.30 -20.30
C LEU A 343 18.57 2.56 -18.91
N CYS A 344 18.79 1.63 -17.97
CA CYS A 344 18.35 1.78 -16.58
C CYS A 344 18.91 3.06 -15.96
N ASP A 345 20.20 3.32 -16.11
CA ASP A 345 20.87 4.46 -15.50
C ASP A 345 20.44 5.77 -16.17
N LEU A 346 20.31 5.80 -17.51
CA LEU A 346 19.88 6.99 -18.26
C LEU A 346 18.46 7.46 -17.92
N GLY A 347 17.52 6.55 -17.68
CA GLY A 347 16.14 6.92 -17.32
C GLY A 347 15.78 6.71 -15.86
N GLY A 348 16.74 6.48 -14.97
CA GLY A 348 16.50 6.40 -13.54
C GLY A 348 15.64 5.21 -13.10
N TRP A 349 15.85 4.04 -13.69
CA TRP A 349 15.26 2.78 -13.23
C TRP A 349 16.23 2.04 -12.31
N LYS A 350 15.89 1.96 -11.02
CA LYS A 350 16.66 1.19 -10.02
C LYS A 350 16.74 -0.31 -10.34
N GLU A 351 15.66 -0.88 -10.85
CA GLU A 351 15.53 -2.32 -11.12
C GLU A 351 15.21 -2.59 -12.59
N ALA A 352 16.08 -3.37 -13.25
CA ALA A 352 15.91 -3.78 -14.65
C ALA A 352 14.59 -4.51 -14.92
N GLN A 353 14.06 -5.24 -13.94
CA GLN A 353 12.74 -5.88 -14.01
C GLN A 353 11.61 -4.90 -14.35
N THR A 354 11.73 -3.64 -13.93
CA THR A 354 10.73 -2.62 -14.28
C THR A 354 10.73 -2.34 -15.78
N ILE A 355 11.90 -2.29 -16.42
CA ILE A 355 12.03 -2.09 -17.87
C ILE A 355 11.40 -3.26 -18.63
N LEU A 356 11.84 -4.48 -18.30
CA LEU A 356 11.37 -5.71 -18.96
C LEU A 356 9.85 -5.92 -18.81
N ARG A 357 9.27 -5.62 -17.64
CA ARG A 357 7.83 -5.84 -17.41
C ARG A 357 6.93 -4.76 -17.98
N CYS A 358 7.42 -3.52 -18.12
CA CYS A 358 6.57 -2.34 -18.37
C CYS A 358 6.88 -1.57 -19.66
N TYR A 359 8.08 -1.70 -20.21
CA TYR A 359 8.58 -0.83 -21.27
C TYR A 359 9.10 -1.59 -22.49
N GLN A 360 9.87 -2.67 -22.29
CA GLN A 360 10.36 -3.52 -23.37
C GLN A 360 9.44 -4.74 -23.51
N GLN A 361 8.44 -4.64 -24.38
CA GLN A 361 7.71 -5.81 -24.88
C GLN A 361 8.17 -6.02 -26.31
N ALA A 362 8.88 -7.11 -26.56
CA ALA A 362 9.24 -7.47 -27.93
C ALA A 362 7.97 -7.77 -28.71
N ASP A 363 7.80 -7.11 -29.85
CA ASP A 363 6.82 -7.51 -30.85
C ASP A 363 7.50 -8.38 -31.93
N ASP A 364 6.69 -9.11 -32.70
CA ASP A 364 7.19 -10.02 -33.73
C ASP A 364 8.04 -9.31 -34.80
N VAL A 365 7.80 -8.02 -35.05
CA VAL A 365 8.56 -7.22 -36.01
C VAL A 365 9.96 -6.96 -35.47
N GLN A 366 10.08 -6.59 -34.20
CA GLN A 366 11.36 -6.40 -33.53
C GLN A 366 12.14 -7.71 -33.46
N LEU A 367 11.47 -8.82 -33.14
CA LEU A 367 12.10 -10.15 -33.13
C LEU A 367 12.66 -10.52 -34.51
N ARG A 368 11.88 -10.32 -35.58
CA ARG A 368 12.32 -10.56 -36.96
C ARG A 368 13.49 -9.66 -37.36
N THR A 369 13.38 -8.36 -37.07
CA THR A 369 14.44 -7.38 -37.38
C THR A 369 15.76 -7.74 -36.69
N ALA A 370 15.71 -8.19 -35.44
CA ALA A 370 16.89 -8.63 -34.71
C ALA A 370 17.54 -9.88 -35.34
N LEU A 371 16.74 -10.83 -35.83
CA LEU A 371 17.24 -12.01 -36.55
C LEU A 371 17.88 -11.63 -37.90
N ASP A 372 17.25 -10.72 -38.65
CA ASP A 372 17.77 -10.25 -39.94
C ASP A 372 19.10 -9.50 -39.77
N ASN A 373 19.21 -8.65 -38.75
CA ASN A 373 20.47 -7.96 -38.44
C ASN A 373 21.58 -8.92 -38.02
N ARG A 374 21.28 -9.92 -37.18
CA ARG A 374 22.25 -10.98 -36.83
C ARG A 374 22.78 -11.69 -38.06
N ARG A 375 21.91 -12.00 -39.03
CA ARG A 375 22.31 -12.65 -40.27
C ARG A 375 23.29 -11.80 -41.07
N ARG A 376 22.99 -10.50 -41.22
CA ARG A 376 23.88 -9.54 -41.91
C ARG A 376 25.23 -9.39 -41.22
N GLU A 377 25.27 -9.35 -39.89
CA GLU A 377 26.53 -9.25 -39.13
C GLU A 377 27.37 -10.52 -39.24
N VAL A 378 26.75 -11.70 -39.33
CA VAL A 378 27.45 -12.97 -39.58
C VAL A 378 27.97 -13.05 -41.01
N GLU A 379 27.21 -12.55 -42.00
CA GLU A 379 27.62 -12.50 -43.41
C GLU A 379 28.71 -11.44 -43.68
N ALA A 380 28.83 -10.42 -42.81
CA ALA A 380 29.85 -9.37 -42.91
C ALA A 380 31.17 -9.69 -42.18
N ARG A 381 31.23 -10.82 -41.46
CA ARG A 381 32.43 -11.35 -40.80
C ARG A 381 32.99 -12.51 -41.59
#